data_AF-E0QQS7-F1
#
_entry.id   AF-E0QQS7-F1
#
_cell.length_a   1.000
_cell.length_b   1.000
_cell.length_c   1.000
_cell.angle_alpha   90.00
_cell.angle_beta   90.00
_cell.angle_gamma   90.00
#
_symmetry.space_group_name_H-M   'P 1'
#
loop_
_entity.id
_entity.type
_entity.pdbx_description
1 polymer ?
#
loop_
_entity_poly.entity_id
_entity_poly.type
_entity_poly.pdbx_seq_one_letter_code
_entity_poly.pdbx_strand_id
1 'polypeptide(L)'
;MKVNEAKVWAIGVAFQPDTARLDATIESLLPQVTGVIVVDNTPNPSAELLRYWRGWTRRGVVVLALGRNLGIAAAQNIGARHALRRLGFSPLHEAPSGNPRETSGVAPREKSRETPPNEDTCRAGDVPGVTAVKTGEIPGAGGKDSPGAREARRARACGNEPTGGDAALLFFDQDSVFAPDYVSQIQAAEMVEYQRLVGDVTGEISIFGGLAFDHRETDPAKRDVLAYRDTPRGPRRYPDAELQENAVLPAAFLIASGLYVPVTVWRTVGPMNADMFIDHVDLEWSVRARTAGMQTLLVTGATIDHQLGDEIVKLPGRAQVVHVHSPFRVYYLVRNTCWLIRGLAPIPTGWRWGYVLWLAKFVAFNLVFAPGRRQRFTKILRGLLDGCRFRHKPREMFQPKRSEPGCRAPGRGILAKEMTGGLFTGKSGRKGQRC
;
A
#
# COMPACT_ATOMS: atom_id res chain seq x y z
N MET A 1 18.62 14.56 18.46
CA MET A 1 17.36 13.87 18.82
C MET A 1 17.62 12.38 18.74
N LYS A 2 17.27 11.58 19.76
CA LYS A 2 17.23 10.12 19.61
C LYS A 2 16.04 9.80 18.72
N VAL A 3 16.30 9.27 17.53
CA VAL A 3 15.25 8.75 16.64
C VAL A 3 14.76 7.45 17.27
N ASN A 4 13.48 7.34 17.59
CA ASN A 4 12.91 6.05 17.99
C ASN A 4 12.80 5.18 16.74
N GLU A 5 13.16 3.89 16.84
CA GLU A 5 12.92 2.93 15.76
C GLU A 5 11.43 2.89 15.41
N ALA A 6 11.10 2.88 14.11
CA ALA A 6 9.72 2.86 13.66
C ALA A 6 9.03 1.57 14.12
N LYS A 7 7.77 1.66 14.56
CA LYS A 7 6.95 0.48 14.86
C LYS A 7 6.45 -0.15 13.57
N VAL A 8 7.11 -1.21 13.12
CA VAL A 8 6.77 -1.93 11.88
C VAL A 8 5.87 -3.13 12.16
N TRP A 9 4.71 -3.20 11.50
CA TRP A 9 3.88 -4.41 11.49
C TRP A 9 3.97 -5.11 10.14
N ALA A 10 4.48 -6.34 10.14
CA ALA A 10 4.52 -7.17 8.94
C ALA A 10 3.17 -7.86 8.72
N ILE A 11 2.67 -7.85 7.48
CA ILE A 11 1.36 -8.37 7.08
C ILE A 11 1.54 -9.30 5.88
N GLY A 12 1.29 -10.59 6.11
CA GLY A 12 1.37 -11.62 5.08
C GLY A 12 0.02 -12.24 4.79
N VAL A 13 -0.19 -12.69 3.55
CA VAL A 13 -1.35 -13.48 3.16
C VAL A 13 -0.91 -14.92 2.93
N ALA A 14 -1.57 -15.86 3.61
CA ALA A 14 -1.36 -17.28 3.38
C ALA A 14 -2.52 -17.88 2.57
N PHE A 15 -2.23 -18.78 1.64
CA PHE A 15 -3.20 -19.57 0.90
C PHE A 15 -2.63 -20.96 0.67
N GLN A 16 -3.20 -21.96 1.35
CA GLN A 16 -2.71 -23.35 1.34
C GLN A 16 -1.18 -23.41 1.46
N PRO A 17 -0.61 -22.81 2.52
CA PRO A 17 0.83 -22.56 2.58
C PRO A 17 1.62 -23.88 2.67
N ASP A 18 2.78 -23.90 2.01
CA ASP A 18 3.88 -24.76 2.43
C ASP A 18 4.36 -24.24 3.79
N THR A 19 4.14 -25.03 4.84
CA THR A 19 4.43 -24.62 6.21
C THR A 19 5.93 -24.42 6.45
N ALA A 20 6.80 -25.19 5.80
CA ALA A 20 8.24 -25.06 6.00
C ALA A 20 8.77 -23.73 5.42
N ARG A 21 8.27 -23.34 4.26
CA ARG A 21 8.59 -22.04 3.66
C ARG A 21 8.03 -20.88 4.45
N LEU A 22 6.76 -20.97 4.83
CA LEU A 22 6.13 -19.93 5.63
C LEU A 22 6.80 -19.77 7.00
N ASP A 23 7.28 -20.86 7.61
CA ASP A 23 8.05 -20.78 8.85
C ASP A 23 9.31 -19.95 8.65
N ALA A 24 10.11 -20.23 7.61
CA ALA A 24 11.31 -19.46 7.29
C ALA A 24 11.00 -17.97 7.03
N THR A 25 9.91 -17.68 6.31
CA THR A 25 9.42 -16.31 6.09
C THR A 25 9.13 -15.59 7.40
N ILE A 26 8.31 -16.18 8.28
CA ILE A 26 7.93 -15.56 9.56
C ILE A 26 9.16 -15.38 10.46
N GLU A 27 10.03 -16.40 10.55
CA GLU A 27 11.23 -16.35 11.39
C GLU A 27 12.24 -15.30 10.92
N SER A 28 12.35 -15.07 9.62
CA SER A 28 13.20 -13.99 9.08
C SER A 28 12.71 -12.59 9.45
N LEU A 29 11.41 -12.42 9.70
CA LEU A 29 10.79 -11.13 10.01
C LEU A 29 10.74 -10.82 11.51
N LEU A 30 10.48 -11.82 12.35
CA LEU A 30 10.26 -11.64 13.80
C LEU A 30 11.31 -10.77 14.52
N PRO A 31 12.63 -10.88 14.25
CA PRO A 31 13.63 -10.08 14.94
C PRO A 31 13.65 -8.59 14.57
N GLN A 32 13.07 -8.23 13.41
CA GLN A 32 13.22 -6.91 12.81
C GLN A 32 11.90 -6.11 12.70
N VAL A 33 10.79 -6.65 13.22
CA VAL A 33 9.48 -5.98 13.21
C VAL A 33 8.83 -5.99 14.60
N THR A 34 7.94 -5.04 14.85
CA THR A 34 7.14 -4.97 16.09
C THR A 34 6.18 -6.15 16.23
N GLY A 35 5.69 -6.68 15.12
CA GLY A 35 4.85 -7.86 15.13
C GLY A 35 4.49 -8.34 13.73
N VAL A 36 4.11 -9.62 13.65
CA VAL A 36 3.71 -10.28 12.40
C VAL A 36 2.23 -10.61 12.46
N ILE A 37 1.51 -10.27 11.39
CA ILE A 37 0.12 -10.67 11.14
C ILE A 37 0.10 -11.55 9.89
N VAL A 38 -0.44 -12.75 10.03
CA VAL A 38 -0.72 -13.65 8.90
C VAL A 38 -2.23 -13.73 8.71
N VAL A 39 -2.69 -13.39 7.51
CA VAL A 39 -4.10 -13.53 7.11
C VAL A 39 -4.24 -14.80 6.30
N ASP A 40 -4.76 -15.85 6.92
CA ASP A 40 -4.98 -17.14 6.25
C ASP A 40 -6.26 -17.08 5.41
N ASN A 41 -6.05 -17.04 4.09
CA ASN A 41 -7.05 -16.93 3.04
C ASN A 41 -7.46 -18.32 2.50
N THR A 42 -7.04 -19.40 3.17
CA THR A 42 -7.38 -20.79 2.82
C THR A 42 -8.86 -21.07 3.09
N PRO A 43 -9.64 -21.50 2.07
CA PRO A 43 -11.01 -21.98 2.28
C PRO A 43 -11.01 -23.28 3.07
N ASN A 44 -11.91 -23.42 4.04
CA ASN A 44 -12.11 -24.65 4.81
C ASN A 44 -10.79 -25.26 5.32
N PRO A 45 -10.01 -24.53 6.15
CA PRO A 45 -8.69 -24.96 6.58
C PRO A 45 -8.75 -26.31 7.32
N SER A 46 -7.79 -27.18 7.05
CA SER A 46 -7.71 -28.50 7.69
C SER A 46 -7.46 -28.36 9.21
N ALA A 47 -7.84 -29.40 9.97
CA ALA A 47 -7.52 -29.44 11.40
C ALA A 47 -6.01 -29.36 11.68
N GLU A 48 -5.19 -29.85 10.75
CA GLU A 48 -3.74 -29.74 10.78
C GLU A 48 -3.27 -28.29 10.63
N LEU A 49 -3.77 -27.58 9.60
CA LEU A 49 -3.45 -26.17 9.39
C LEU A 49 -3.89 -25.30 10.60
N LEU A 50 -5.05 -25.60 11.20
CA LEU A 50 -5.48 -24.94 12.42
C LEU A 50 -4.57 -25.23 13.63
N ARG A 51 -4.02 -26.45 13.75
CA ARG A 51 -3.02 -26.78 14.78
C ARG A 51 -1.71 -26.04 14.55
N TYR A 52 -1.27 -25.97 13.29
CA TYR A 52 -0.09 -25.21 12.88
C TYR A 52 -0.23 -23.73 13.29
N TRP A 53 -1.36 -23.08 12.99
CA TRP A 53 -1.62 -21.70 13.40
C TRP A 53 -1.64 -21.47 14.91
N ARG A 54 -2.11 -22.45 15.70
CA ARG A 54 -2.05 -22.37 17.16
C ARG A 54 -0.61 -22.33 17.67
N GLY A 55 0.33 -23.01 17.00
CA GLY A 55 1.76 -22.94 17.31
C GLY A 55 2.28 -21.52 17.18
N TRP A 56 2.03 -20.89 16.03
CA TRP A 56 2.43 -19.51 15.75
C TRP A 56 1.78 -18.48 16.68
N THR A 57 0.50 -18.66 17.01
CA THR A 57 -0.20 -17.78 17.95
C THR A 57 0.43 -17.78 19.34
N ARG A 58 0.93 -18.93 19.81
CA ARG A 58 1.66 -19.03 21.09
C ARG A 58 3.03 -18.32 21.05
N ARG A 59 3.62 -18.17 19.86
CA ARG A 59 4.87 -17.43 19.63
C ARG A 59 4.64 -15.93 19.40
N GLY A 60 3.42 -15.43 19.57
CA GLY A 60 3.09 -14.00 19.45
C GLY A 60 2.72 -13.53 18.05
N VAL A 61 2.69 -14.42 17.05
CA VAL A 61 2.19 -14.09 15.70
C VAL A 61 0.68 -13.99 15.73
N VAL A 62 0.13 -12.96 15.09
CA VAL A 62 -1.32 -12.79 14.96
C VAL A 62 -1.79 -13.55 13.73
N VAL A 63 -2.64 -14.56 13.91
CA VAL A 63 -3.24 -15.29 12.77
C VAL A 63 -4.71 -14.92 12.62
N LEU A 64 -5.09 -14.46 11.44
CA LEU A 64 -6.47 -14.15 11.05
C LEU A 64 -6.95 -15.18 10.03
N ALA A 65 -7.54 -16.29 10.51
CA ALA A 65 -8.08 -17.33 9.64
C ALA A 65 -9.45 -16.95 9.08
N LEU A 66 -9.53 -16.70 7.77
CA LEU A 66 -10.74 -16.23 7.11
C LEU A 66 -11.75 -17.34 6.79
N GLY A 67 -11.28 -18.59 6.66
CA GLY A 67 -12.09 -19.75 6.31
C GLY A 67 -12.66 -19.74 4.88
N ARG A 68 -12.31 -18.73 4.09
CA ARG A 68 -12.72 -18.52 2.69
C ARG A 68 -11.67 -17.70 1.96
N ASN A 69 -11.61 -17.82 0.64
CA ASN A 69 -10.70 -17.03 -0.18
C ASN A 69 -11.37 -15.72 -0.62
N LEU A 70 -10.90 -14.60 -0.06
CA LEU A 70 -11.34 -13.24 -0.38
C LEU A 70 -10.46 -12.55 -1.44
N GLY A 71 -9.39 -13.20 -1.89
CA GLY A 71 -8.34 -12.58 -2.70
C GLY A 71 -7.28 -11.88 -1.85
N ILE A 72 -6.11 -11.68 -2.45
CA ILE A 72 -4.91 -11.10 -1.84
C ILE A 72 -5.19 -9.67 -1.36
N ALA A 73 -5.75 -8.82 -2.22
CA ALA A 73 -6.02 -7.41 -1.88
C ALA A 73 -6.93 -7.25 -0.65
N ALA A 74 -8.00 -8.05 -0.57
CA ALA A 74 -8.92 -8.01 0.56
C ALA A 74 -8.26 -8.53 1.85
N ALA A 75 -7.48 -9.61 1.75
CA ALA A 75 -6.75 -10.18 2.87
C ALA A 75 -5.69 -9.19 3.42
N GLN A 76 -4.91 -8.55 2.54
CA GLN A 76 -3.95 -7.50 2.91
C GLN A 76 -4.65 -6.33 3.62
N ASN A 77 -5.79 -5.87 3.11
CA ASN A 77 -6.58 -4.82 3.77
C ASN A 77 -7.06 -5.22 5.18
N ILE A 78 -7.46 -6.49 5.37
CA ILE A 78 -7.86 -7.01 6.69
C ILE A 78 -6.67 -6.96 7.65
N GLY A 79 -5.49 -7.44 7.22
CA GLY A 79 -4.26 -7.38 7.99
C GLY A 79 -3.85 -5.95 8.34
N ALA A 80 -3.88 -5.04 7.36
CA ALA A 80 -3.57 -3.62 7.54
C ALA A 80 -4.50 -2.95 8.55
N ARG A 81 -5.81 -3.21 8.51
CA ARG A 81 -6.75 -2.69 9.51
C ARG A 81 -6.42 -3.18 10.92
N HIS A 82 -5.98 -4.43 11.05
CA HIS A 82 -5.60 -4.99 12.35
C HIS A 82 -4.30 -4.39 12.87
N ALA A 83 -3.29 -4.21 12.01
CA ALA A 83 -2.04 -3.52 12.32
C ALA A 83 -2.30 -2.07 12.79
N LEU A 84 -3.12 -1.32 12.05
CA LEU A 84 -3.46 0.07 12.38
C LEU A 84 -4.09 0.19 13.77
N ARG A 85 -5.03 -0.70 14.14
CA ARG A 85 -5.63 -0.71 15.48
C ARG A 85 -4.59 -0.93 16.58
N ARG A 86 -3.63 -1.83 16.35
CA ARG A 86 -2.54 -2.13 17.30
C ARG A 86 -1.54 -0.97 17.44
N LEU A 87 -1.37 -0.21 16.38
CA LEU A 87 -0.60 1.02 16.36
C LEU A 87 -1.36 2.23 16.95
N GLY A 88 -2.62 2.04 17.39
CA GLY A 88 -3.44 3.11 17.99
C GLY A 88 -4.16 4.00 16.97
N PHE A 89 -4.16 3.64 15.68
CA PHE A 89 -4.86 4.37 14.64
C PHE A 89 -6.30 3.88 14.45
N SER A 90 -7.23 4.81 14.29
CA SER A 90 -8.63 4.49 13.95
C SER A 90 -8.73 3.84 12.55
N PRO A 91 -9.60 2.83 12.35
CA PRO A 91 -9.81 2.21 11.05
C PRO A 91 -10.33 3.22 10.02
N LEU A 92 -9.80 3.17 8.79
CA LEU A 92 -10.41 3.85 7.65
C LEU A 92 -11.82 3.26 7.43
N HIS A 93 -12.85 4.10 7.39
CA HIS A 93 -14.20 3.66 7.03
C HIS A 93 -14.21 3.28 5.54
N GLU A 94 -14.40 2.00 5.24
CA GLU A 94 -14.70 1.57 3.87
C GLU A 94 -16.14 1.99 3.56
N ALA A 95 -16.35 2.82 2.52
CA ALA A 95 -17.69 3.00 1.98
C ALA A 95 -18.21 1.63 1.53
N PRO A 96 -19.43 1.22 1.93
CA PRO A 96 -19.96 -0.09 1.57
C PRO A 96 -20.01 -0.22 0.03
N SER A 97 -19.45 -1.30 -0.49
CA SER A 97 -19.62 -1.72 -1.89
C SER A 97 -21.03 -2.27 -2.11
N GLY A 98 -22.04 -1.44 -1.88
CA GLY A 98 -23.46 -1.71 -2.11
C GLY A 98 -24.02 -0.81 -3.20
N ASN A 99 -24.92 -1.34 -4.01
CA ASN A 99 -25.61 -0.63 -5.10
C ASN A 99 -26.66 0.34 -4.50
N PRO A 100 -26.53 1.68 -4.62
CA PRO A 100 -27.55 2.60 -4.13
C PRO A 100 -28.61 2.81 -5.22
N ARG A 101 -29.49 1.83 -5.38
CA ARG A 101 -30.81 2.05 -5.98
C ARG A 101 -31.84 1.84 -4.89
N GLU A 102 -31.96 2.83 -4.03
CA GLU A 102 -33.16 3.14 -3.23
C GLU A 102 -32.75 4.22 -2.22
N THR A 103 -33.04 5.47 -2.56
CA THR A 103 -33.51 6.57 -1.68
C THR A 103 -33.40 7.87 -2.48
N SER A 104 -34.48 8.22 -3.17
CA SER A 104 -34.72 9.56 -3.71
C SER A 104 -35.27 10.46 -2.59
N GLY A 105 -34.58 11.56 -2.31
CA GLY A 105 -34.99 12.59 -1.35
C GLY A 105 -34.30 13.92 -1.70
N VAL A 106 -35.12 14.96 -1.88
CA VAL A 106 -34.87 16.19 -2.64
C VAL A 106 -34.24 17.33 -1.80
N ALA A 107 -33.18 17.96 -2.35
CA ALA A 107 -32.77 19.40 -2.34
C ALA A 107 -32.42 20.16 -1.02
N PRO A 108 -31.88 21.42 -1.06
CA PRO A 108 -31.41 22.25 -2.18
C PRO A 108 -29.98 22.85 -2.05
N ARG A 109 -29.55 23.48 -3.16
CA ARG A 109 -28.29 24.23 -3.38
C ARG A 109 -28.33 25.62 -2.72
N GLU A 110 -27.18 26.08 -2.24
CA GLU A 110 -26.86 27.51 -2.14
C GLU A 110 -25.46 27.82 -2.69
N LYS A 111 -25.39 28.91 -3.44
CA LYS A 111 -24.18 29.50 -4.05
C LYS A 111 -23.69 30.62 -3.14
N SER A 112 -22.37 30.73 -2.94
CA SER A 112 -21.74 32.03 -2.76
C SER A 112 -20.32 32.02 -3.32
N ARG A 113 -20.04 33.08 -4.08
CA ARG A 113 -18.74 33.48 -4.61
C ARG A 113 -18.03 34.28 -3.52
N GLU A 114 -16.71 34.21 -3.43
CA GLU A 114 -15.89 35.37 -3.03
C GLU A 114 -14.41 35.18 -3.40
N THR A 115 -13.83 36.29 -3.81
CA THR A 115 -12.51 36.54 -4.41
C THR A 115 -11.38 36.61 -3.37
N PRO A 116 -10.11 36.41 -3.76
CA PRO A 116 -8.98 36.41 -2.83
C PRO A 116 -8.36 37.82 -2.68
N PRO A 117 -7.69 38.12 -1.55
CA PRO A 117 -6.69 39.17 -1.52
C PRO A 117 -5.25 38.62 -1.46
N ASN A 118 -4.37 39.52 -1.85
CA ASN A 118 -2.99 39.40 -2.27
C ASN A 118 -1.96 38.91 -1.25
N GLU A 119 -0.86 38.46 -1.86
CA GLU A 119 0.53 38.34 -1.41
C GLU A 119 0.99 39.43 -0.43
N ASP A 120 1.83 39.07 0.55
CA ASP A 120 3.19 39.63 0.59
C ASP A 120 4.12 39.04 1.67
N THR A 121 5.35 38.80 1.21
CA THR A 121 6.66 38.89 1.91
C THR A 121 7.02 37.93 3.05
N CYS A 122 8.10 37.16 2.85
CA CYS A 122 9.36 37.34 3.58
C CYS A 122 10.52 36.60 2.87
N ARG A 123 11.58 37.36 2.56
CA ARG A 123 12.85 36.89 1.98
C ARG A 123 13.68 36.16 3.02
N ALA A 124 14.35 35.08 2.63
CA ALA A 124 15.48 34.49 3.36
C ALA A 124 16.77 34.74 2.58
N GLY A 125 17.81 35.19 3.30
CA GLY A 125 19.13 35.52 2.76
C GLY A 125 20.01 34.29 2.50
N ASP A 126 20.99 34.52 1.64
CA ASP A 126 21.93 33.55 1.08
C ASP A 126 22.90 32.93 2.12
N VAL A 127 23.17 31.63 1.96
CA VAL A 127 24.36 30.96 2.49
C VAL A 127 25.06 30.25 1.32
N PRO A 128 26.33 30.54 1.03
CA PRO A 128 27.01 30.00 -0.15
C PRO A 128 27.64 28.62 0.11
N GLY A 129 27.55 27.74 -0.89
CA GLY A 129 28.47 26.59 -1.03
C GLY A 129 27.83 25.20 -0.99
N VAL A 130 26.96 24.87 -1.95
CA VAL A 130 26.71 23.46 -2.34
C VAL A 130 26.55 23.38 -3.85
N THR A 131 27.40 22.60 -4.49
CA THR A 131 27.47 22.37 -5.93
C THR A 131 26.26 21.54 -6.39
N ALA A 132 25.42 22.12 -7.25
CA ALA A 132 24.23 21.46 -7.78
C ALA A 132 24.56 20.34 -8.78
N VAL A 133 23.99 19.15 -8.57
CA VAL A 133 23.88 18.12 -9.60
C VAL A 133 22.59 18.40 -10.39
N LYS A 134 22.72 18.64 -11.70
CA LYS A 134 21.59 18.91 -12.61
C LYS A 134 20.65 17.70 -12.66
N THR A 135 19.46 17.83 -12.09
CA THR A 135 18.34 16.93 -12.34
C THR A 135 17.75 17.23 -13.72
N GLY A 136 17.75 16.22 -14.60
CA GLY A 136 17.03 16.28 -15.87
C GLY A 136 15.53 16.39 -15.65
N GLU A 137 14.89 17.24 -16.44
CA GLU A 137 13.46 17.53 -16.43
C GLU A 137 12.62 16.28 -16.75
N ILE A 138 11.68 15.93 -15.87
CA ILE A 138 10.59 15.00 -16.16
C ILE A 138 9.34 15.86 -16.44
N PRO A 139 8.73 15.81 -17.64
CA PRO A 139 7.56 16.61 -17.95
C PRO A 139 6.30 15.98 -17.34
N GLY A 140 5.52 16.76 -16.57
CA GLY A 140 4.13 16.44 -16.26
C GLY A 140 3.61 16.63 -14.84
N ALA A 141 4.26 17.40 -13.96
CA ALA A 141 3.72 17.75 -12.64
C ALA A 141 2.86 19.03 -12.70
N GLY A 142 1.71 18.96 -13.35
CA GLY A 142 0.71 20.04 -13.42
C GLY A 142 -0.62 19.60 -12.83
N GLY A 143 -0.63 19.14 -11.56
CA GLY A 143 -1.84 18.74 -10.85
C GLY A 143 -2.10 19.65 -9.66
N LYS A 144 -3.31 20.20 -9.55
CA LYS A 144 -3.74 20.95 -8.36
C LYS A 144 -3.64 20.06 -7.12
N ASP A 145 -3.01 20.56 -6.06
CA ASP A 145 -2.88 19.86 -4.77
C ASP A 145 -4.21 19.25 -4.32
N SER A 146 -4.20 17.97 -3.99
CA SER A 146 -5.38 17.31 -3.41
C SER A 146 -5.66 17.89 -2.01
N PRO A 147 -6.93 18.01 -1.59
CA PRO A 147 -7.27 18.52 -0.26
C PRO A 147 -6.58 17.76 0.89
N GLY A 148 -6.36 16.45 0.73
CA GLY A 148 -5.64 15.61 1.68
C GLY A 148 -4.15 15.96 1.80
N ALA A 149 -3.47 16.26 0.69
CA ALA A 149 -2.07 16.69 0.70
C ALA A 149 -1.90 18.04 1.39
N ARG A 150 -2.90 18.93 1.30
CA ARG A 150 -2.89 20.24 1.95
C ARG A 150 -3.07 20.16 3.46
N GLU A 151 -3.84 19.18 3.93
CA GLU A 151 -4.11 18.94 5.36
C GLU A 151 -2.93 18.22 6.04
N ALA A 152 -2.32 17.24 5.36
CA ALA A 152 -1.08 16.59 5.80
C ALA A 152 0.09 17.60 5.93
N ARG A 153 0.19 18.56 4.99
CA ARG A 153 1.16 19.68 5.08
C ARG A 153 0.93 20.58 6.28
N ARG A 154 -0.33 20.90 6.62
CA ARG A 154 -0.67 21.69 7.80
C ARG A 154 -0.40 20.95 9.11
N ALA A 155 -0.69 19.65 9.18
CA ALA A 155 -0.43 18.84 10.35
C ALA A 155 1.08 18.73 10.68
N ARG A 156 1.92 18.61 9.65
CA ARG A 156 3.40 18.64 9.79
C ARG A 156 3.93 19.99 10.26
N ALA A 157 3.38 21.09 9.74
CA ALA A 157 3.77 22.44 10.15
C ALA A 157 3.37 22.77 11.61
N CYS A 158 2.35 22.09 12.16
CA CYS A 158 1.87 22.31 13.53
C CYS A 158 2.42 21.32 14.57
N GLY A 159 3.33 20.40 14.20
CA GLY A 159 4.03 19.51 15.14
C GLY A 159 3.15 18.52 15.92
N ASN A 160 1.89 18.33 15.52
CA ASN A 160 0.87 17.59 16.30
C ASN A 160 0.48 16.23 15.69
N GLU A 161 1.07 15.81 14.57
CA GLU A 161 0.98 14.44 14.08
C GLU A 161 2.34 13.75 14.16
N PRO A 162 2.40 12.43 14.43
CA PRO A 162 3.63 11.67 14.34
C PRO A 162 4.25 11.93 12.97
N THR A 163 5.42 12.56 12.97
CA THR A 163 6.22 12.79 11.78
C THR A 163 6.37 11.44 11.10
N GLY A 164 5.88 11.29 9.87
CA GLY A 164 5.90 9.99 9.20
C GLY A 164 7.30 9.37 9.31
N GLY A 165 7.34 8.16 9.86
CA GLY A 165 8.57 7.52 10.36
C GLY A 165 8.38 6.80 11.69
N ASP A 166 7.33 7.09 12.47
CA ASP A 166 7.11 6.41 13.77
C ASP A 166 6.46 5.02 13.65
N ALA A 167 5.77 4.75 12.53
CA ALA A 167 5.10 3.47 12.30
C ALA A 167 4.90 3.18 10.80
N ALA A 168 5.02 1.90 10.44
CA ALA A 168 4.89 1.43 9.07
C ALA A 168 4.23 0.05 8.97
N LEU A 169 3.70 -0.23 7.79
CA LEU A 169 3.17 -1.52 7.37
C LEU A 169 4.17 -2.16 6.41
N LEU A 170 4.57 -3.40 6.65
CA LEU A 170 5.41 -4.17 5.73
C LEU A 170 4.58 -5.33 5.17
N PHE A 171 4.28 -5.32 3.87
CA PHE A 171 3.60 -6.44 3.23
C PHE A 171 4.62 -7.52 2.84
N PHE A 172 4.20 -8.79 2.88
CA PHE A 172 5.01 -9.92 2.43
C PHE A 172 4.17 -11.06 1.86
N ASP A 173 4.80 -11.91 1.03
CA ASP A 173 4.21 -13.15 0.52
C ASP A 173 4.69 -14.35 1.34
N GLN A 174 3.92 -15.45 1.33
CA GLN A 174 4.16 -16.63 2.19
C GLN A 174 5.45 -17.42 1.88
N ASP A 175 6.18 -17.03 0.83
CA ASP A 175 7.38 -17.66 0.28
C ASP A 175 8.55 -16.67 0.13
N SER A 176 8.55 -15.61 0.95
CA SER A 176 9.56 -14.56 0.98
C SER A 176 10.41 -14.63 2.24
N VAL A 177 11.69 -14.99 2.15
CA VAL A 177 12.63 -14.98 3.28
C VAL A 177 13.46 -13.71 3.23
N PHE A 178 13.38 -12.90 4.27
CA PHE A 178 13.99 -11.57 4.32
C PHE A 178 15.42 -11.61 4.85
N ALA A 179 16.30 -10.77 4.31
CA ALA A 179 17.61 -10.54 4.91
C ALA A 179 17.46 -9.99 6.35
N PRO A 180 18.37 -10.33 7.29
CA PRO A 180 18.26 -9.89 8.68
C PRO A 180 18.27 -8.37 8.88
N ASP A 181 18.86 -7.63 7.94
CA ASP A 181 18.98 -6.17 7.94
C ASP A 181 17.93 -5.47 7.07
N TYR A 182 16.97 -6.22 6.47
CA TYR A 182 16.00 -5.70 5.51
C TYR A 182 15.29 -4.43 5.98
N VAL A 183 14.66 -4.47 7.16
CA VAL A 183 13.92 -3.33 7.71
C VAL A 183 14.86 -2.15 8.03
N SER A 184 16.06 -2.42 8.54
CA SER A 184 17.03 -1.37 8.86
C SER A 184 17.55 -0.65 7.62
N GLN A 185 17.77 -1.38 6.52
CA GLN A 185 18.14 -0.81 5.21
C GLN A 185 17.03 0.09 4.67
N ILE A 186 15.77 -0.37 4.76
CA ILE A 186 14.60 0.41 4.33
C ILE A 186 14.46 1.69 5.17
N GLN A 187 14.57 1.60 6.50
CA GLN A 187 14.47 2.75 7.40
C GLN A 187 15.60 3.76 7.19
N ALA A 188 16.82 3.29 6.88
CA ALA A 188 17.92 4.16 6.50
C ALA A 188 17.60 4.95 5.22
N ALA A 189 17.05 4.28 4.20
CA ALA A 189 16.62 4.95 2.97
C ALA A 189 15.45 5.92 3.21
N GLU A 190 14.49 5.55 4.06
CA GLU A 190 13.39 6.42 4.49
C GLU A 190 13.90 7.70 5.16
N MET A 191 14.90 7.59 6.02
CA MET A 191 15.51 8.74 6.70
C MET A 191 16.22 9.69 5.71
N VAL A 192 16.96 9.14 4.74
CA VAL A 192 17.63 9.94 3.70
C VAL A 192 16.59 10.69 2.86
N GLU A 193 15.53 10.00 2.44
CA GLU A 193 14.43 10.63 1.69
C GLU A 193 13.73 11.70 2.53
N TYR A 194 13.45 11.44 3.81
CA TYR A 194 12.87 12.42 4.71
C TYR A 194 13.73 13.69 4.81
N GLN A 195 15.05 13.55 4.95
CA GLN A 195 15.98 14.69 5.00
C GLN A 195 15.98 15.51 3.70
N ARG A 196 15.89 14.85 2.54
CA ARG A 196 15.72 15.51 1.24
C ARG A 196 14.42 16.32 1.20
N LEU A 197 13.33 15.76 1.73
CA LEU A 197 12.00 16.39 1.74
C LEU A 197 11.86 17.55 2.73
N VAL A 198 12.61 17.57 3.83
CA VAL A 198 12.57 18.71 4.78
C VAL A 198 13.02 20.03 4.11
N GLY A 199 13.78 19.97 3.01
CA GLY A 199 14.11 21.12 2.16
C GLY A 199 13.10 21.44 1.04
N ASP A 200 12.11 20.56 0.82
CA ASP A 200 11.13 20.67 -0.27
C ASP A 200 9.70 20.61 0.29
N VAL A 201 9.04 21.77 0.33
CA VAL A 201 7.69 21.97 0.90
C VAL A 201 6.59 21.21 0.14
N THR A 202 6.94 20.49 -0.94
CA THR A 202 5.99 19.79 -1.81
C THR A 202 5.96 18.27 -1.66
N GLY A 203 6.98 17.64 -1.10
CA GLY A 203 7.07 16.18 -1.13
C GLY A 203 6.42 15.46 0.06
N GLU A 204 5.69 14.38 -0.25
CA GLU A 204 5.21 13.42 0.74
C GLU A 204 6.22 12.27 0.88
N ILE A 205 6.25 11.63 2.06
CA ILE A 205 7.14 10.48 2.29
C ILE A 205 6.77 9.37 1.31
N SER A 206 7.77 8.81 0.66
CA SER A 206 7.64 7.79 -0.38
C SER A 206 7.31 6.41 0.20
N ILE A 207 6.97 5.47 -0.68
CA ILE A 207 6.89 4.04 -0.33
C ILE A 207 8.19 3.34 -0.73
N PHE A 208 8.56 2.31 0.02
CA PHE A 208 9.84 1.62 -0.13
C PHE A 208 9.62 0.13 -0.36
N GLY A 209 10.55 -0.51 -1.05
CA GLY A 209 10.55 -1.96 -1.20
C GLY A 209 11.93 -2.47 -1.52
N GLY A 210 12.17 -3.73 -1.25
CA GLY A 210 13.46 -4.36 -1.44
C GLY A 210 13.58 -5.16 -2.72
N LEU A 211 14.78 -5.71 -2.92
CA LEU A 211 15.16 -6.49 -4.07
C LEU A 211 14.81 -7.97 -3.85
N ALA A 212 13.76 -8.45 -4.51
CA ALA A 212 13.36 -9.85 -4.46
C ALA A 212 13.89 -10.63 -5.67
N PHE A 213 14.39 -11.83 -5.42
CA PHE A 213 14.94 -12.74 -6.43
C PHE A 213 15.02 -14.17 -5.88
N ASP A 214 15.15 -15.16 -6.76
CA ASP A 214 15.23 -16.57 -6.36
C ASP A 214 16.68 -17.00 -6.10
N HIS A 215 17.04 -17.33 -4.85
CA HIS A 215 18.41 -17.79 -4.53
C HIS A 215 18.76 -19.16 -5.10
N ARG A 216 17.79 -19.95 -5.59
CA ARG A 216 18.09 -21.23 -6.27
C ARG A 216 18.86 -20.99 -7.56
N GLU A 217 18.69 -19.83 -8.17
CA GLU A 217 19.43 -19.44 -9.38
C GLU A 217 20.73 -18.73 -8.99
N THR A 218 21.82 -19.48 -9.07
CA THR A 218 23.16 -19.01 -8.74
C THR A 218 23.83 -18.26 -9.88
N ASP A 219 23.31 -18.36 -11.12
CA ASP A 219 23.79 -17.59 -12.25
C ASP A 219 23.15 -16.18 -12.26
N PRO A 220 23.92 -15.10 -12.01
CA PRO A 220 23.39 -13.74 -12.01
C PRO A 220 22.68 -13.39 -13.32
N ALA A 221 23.14 -13.91 -14.46
CA ALA A 221 22.55 -13.63 -15.78
C ALA A 221 21.19 -14.32 -15.99
N LYS A 222 20.83 -15.30 -15.15
CA LYS A 222 19.55 -16.02 -15.20
C LYS A 222 18.61 -15.63 -14.06
N ARG A 223 19.11 -14.94 -13.04
CA ARG A 223 18.37 -14.55 -11.85
C ARG A 223 17.28 -13.55 -12.22
N ASP A 224 16.02 -13.94 -12.06
CA ASP A 224 14.88 -13.06 -12.36
C ASP A 224 14.62 -12.10 -11.18
N VAL A 225 15.20 -10.92 -11.23
CA VAL A 225 15.12 -9.91 -10.15
C VAL A 225 13.86 -9.07 -10.28
N LEU A 226 12.97 -9.07 -9.29
CA LEU A 226 11.65 -8.39 -9.27
C LEU A 226 11.75 -6.88 -9.03
N ALA A 227 12.59 -6.21 -9.82
CA ALA A 227 12.77 -4.76 -9.82
C ALA A 227 12.29 -4.18 -11.17
N TYR A 228 11.37 -3.22 -11.13
CA TYR A 228 10.74 -2.69 -12.34
C TYR A 228 11.02 -1.20 -12.52
N ARG A 229 11.62 -0.80 -13.64
CA ARG A 229 11.79 0.59 -14.05
C ARG A 229 10.65 1.06 -14.95
N ASP A 230 10.38 2.36 -14.90
CA ASP A 230 9.40 2.99 -15.79
C ASP A 230 9.96 3.05 -17.23
N THR A 231 9.14 2.69 -18.21
CA THR A 231 9.48 2.86 -19.63
C THR A 231 8.26 3.32 -20.42
N PRO A 232 8.42 3.92 -21.62
CA PRO A 232 7.29 4.47 -22.38
C PRO A 232 6.17 3.46 -22.67
N ARG A 233 6.46 2.15 -22.74
CA ARG A 233 5.48 1.09 -23.04
C ARG A 233 5.15 0.19 -21.84
N GLY A 234 5.36 0.67 -20.62
CA GLY A 234 5.09 -0.09 -19.40
C GLY A 234 6.34 -0.49 -18.63
N PRO A 235 6.16 -1.06 -17.43
CA PRO A 235 7.28 -1.46 -16.60
C PRO A 235 8.16 -2.52 -17.27
N ARG A 236 9.48 -2.41 -17.07
CA ARG A 236 10.49 -3.39 -17.51
C ARG A 236 11.44 -3.70 -16.37
N ARG A 237 12.08 -4.87 -16.40
CA ARG A 237 13.09 -5.23 -15.41
C ARG A 237 14.27 -4.26 -15.46
N TYR A 238 14.83 -3.96 -14.31
CA TYR A 238 16.11 -3.26 -14.20
C TYR A 238 17.25 -4.14 -14.74
N PRO A 239 18.26 -3.57 -15.43
CA PRO A 239 19.52 -4.27 -15.68
C PRO A 239 20.31 -4.45 -14.37
N ASP A 240 21.02 -5.57 -14.24
CA ASP A 240 21.78 -5.89 -13.02
C ASP A 240 22.85 -4.86 -12.67
N ALA A 241 23.51 -4.27 -13.68
CA ALA A 241 24.51 -3.22 -13.47
C ALA A 241 23.92 -2.01 -12.73
N GLU A 242 22.73 -1.54 -13.13
CA GLU A 242 22.06 -0.42 -12.46
C GLU A 242 21.69 -0.76 -11.01
N LEU A 243 21.31 -2.02 -10.73
CA LEU A 243 20.97 -2.50 -9.39
C LEU A 243 22.19 -2.58 -8.46
N GLN A 244 23.38 -2.84 -9.00
CA GLN A 244 24.63 -2.93 -8.24
C GLN A 244 25.24 -1.55 -7.97
N GLU A 245 25.09 -0.61 -8.89
CA GLU A 245 25.68 0.73 -8.80
C GLU A 245 24.91 1.68 -7.88
N ASN A 246 23.60 1.44 -7.68
CA ASN A 246 22.72 2.38 -7.00
C ASN A 246 22.10 1.73 -5.75
N ALA A 247 22.24 2.39 -4.60
CA ALA A 247 21.63 1.93 -3.35
C ALA A 247 20.10 2.09 -3.33
N VAL A 248 19.59 3.14 -3.99
CA VAL A 248 18.16 3.45 -4.08
C VAL A 248 17.81 3.85 -5.52
N LEU A 249 16.74 3.27 -6.07
CA LEU A 249 16.28 3.51 -7.44
C LEU A 249 14.76 3.78 -7.48
N PRO A 250 14.26 4.62 -8.39
CA PRO A 250 12.83 4.78 -8.58
C PRO A 250 12.20 3.53 -9.23
N ALA A 251 11.21 2.92 -8.60
CA ALA A 251 10.48 1.79 -9.17
C ALA A 251 9.23 2.25 -9.92
N ALA A 252 8.86 1.59 -11.01
CA ALA A 252 7.56 1.76 -11.67
C ALA A 252 6.40 1.38 -10.74
N PHE A 253 6.60 0.29 -10.00
CA PHE A 253 5.76 -0.20 -8.91
C PHE A 253 6.61 -1.14 -8.03
N LEU A 254 6.18 -1.37 -6.79
CA LEU A 254 6.78 -2.32 -5.87
C LEU A 254 5.83 -3.51 -5.69
N ILE A 255 6.38 -4.72 -5.59
CA ILE A 255 5.58 -5.92 -5.32
C ILE A 255 5.21 -5.98 -3.84
N ALA A 256 4.08 -6.63 -3.51
CA ALA A 256 3.66 -6.81 -2.12
C ALA A 256 4.70 -7.52 -1.27
N SER A 257 5.46 -8.46 -1.83
CA SER A 257 6.59 -9.11 -1.17
C SER A 257 7.71 -8.10 -0.87
N GLY A 258 7.63 -7.47 0.30
CA GLY A 258 8.58 -6.46 0.76
C GLY A 258 8.12 -5.02 0.63
N LEU A 259 6.86 -4.77 0.29
CA LEU A 259 6.35 -3.41 0.21
C LEU A 259 6.24 -2.79 1.62
N TYR A 260 7.10 -1.82 1.91
CA TYR A 260 7.10 -1.01 3.12
C TYR A 260 6.35 0.30 2.90
N VAL A 261 5.33 0.54 3.73
CA VAL A 261 4.41 1.65 3.62
C VAL A 261 4.32 2.38 4.95
N PRO A 262 4.82 3.63 5.04
CA PRO A 262 4.57 4.46 6.21
C PRO A 262 3.06 4.59 6.47
N VAL A 263 2.63 4.55 7.73
CA VAL A 263 1.19 4.60 8.06
C VAL A 263 0.53 5.87 7.54
N THR A 264 1.26 6.99 7.52
CA THR A 264 0.80 8.26 6.95
C THR A 264 0.45 8.09 5.46
N VAL A 265 1.33 7.45 4.70
CA VAL A 265 1.11 7.13 3.27
C VAL A 265 -0.09 6.21 3.08
N TRP A 266 -0.20 5.13 3.85
CA TRP A 266 -1.34 4.21 3.77
C TRP A 266 -2.67 4.95 4.00
N ARG A 267 -2.70 5.91 4.92
CA ARG A 267 -3.89 6.71 5.23
C ARG A 267 -4.23 7.73 4.14
N THR A 268 -3.23 8.31 3.47
CA THR A 268 -3.43 9.20 2.33
C THR A 268 -3.94 8.44 1.10
N VAL A 269 -3.28 7.32 0.76
CA VAL A 269 -3.55 6.55 -0.46
C VAL A 269 -4.84 5.74 -0.32
N GLY A 270 -5.07 5.17 0.86
CA GLY A 270 -6.19 4.27 1.15
C GLY A 270 -5.93 2.80 0.79
N PRO A 271 -6.90 1.92 1.11
CA PRO A 271 -6.71 0.48 1.01
C PRO A 271 -6.49 -0.01 -0.43
N MET A 272 -5.98 -1.22 -0.57
CA MET A 272 -5.86 -1.92 -1.85
C MET A 272 -7.23 -2.20 -2.47
N ASN A 273 -7.27 -2.30 -3.80
CA ASN A 273 -8.53 -2.57 -4.49
C ASN A 273 -8.95 -4.04 -4.36
N ALA A 274 -9.75 -4.33 -3.33
CA ALA A 274 -10.30 -5.65 -3.05
C ALA A 274 -11.02 -6.30 -4.26
N ASP A 275 -11.63 -5.51 -5.14
CA ASP A 275 -12.34 -6.05 -6.31
C ASP A 275 -11.38 -6.72 -7.32
N MET A 276 -10.09 -6.35 -7.30
CA MET A 276 -9.07 -6.96 -8.16
C MET A 276 -8.78 -8.41 -7.78
N PHE A 277 -9.03 -8.81 -6.52
CA PHE A 277 -8.84 -10.15 -5.97
C PHE A 277 -7.37 -10.63 -6.00
N ILE A 278 -6.75 -10.78 -7.17
CA ILE A 278 -5.34 -11.18 -7.39
C ILE A 278 -4.82 -10.56 -8.69
N ASP A 279 -3.49 -10.46 -8.82
CA ASP A 279 -2.76 -9.87 -9.96
C ASP A 279 -3.01 -8.36 -10.16
N HIS A 280 -1.94 -7.62 -10.46
CA HIS A 280 -1.93 -6.16 -10.65
C HIS A 280 -2.34 -5.32 -9.43
N VAL A 281 -2.57 -5.94 -8.27
CA VAL A 281 -2.95 -5.25 -7.03
C VAL A 281 -1.88 -4.21 -6.64
N ASP A 282 -0.62 -4.64 -6.57
CA ASP A 282 0.48 -3.79 -6.09
C ASP A 282 0.84 -2.72 -7.12
N LEU A 283 0.69 -3.03 -8.42
CA LEU A 283 0.86 -2.06 -9.49
C LEU A 283 -0.20 -0.97 -9.44
N GLU A 284 -1.48 -1.34 -9.31
CA GLU A 284 -2.58 -0.39 -9.15
C GLU A 284 -2.32 0.51 -7.94
N TRP A 285 -1.98 -0.10 -6.80
CA TRP A 285 -1.77 0.62 -5.55
C TRP A 285 -0.56 1.58 -5.63
N SER A 286 0.56 1.12 -6.20
CA SER A 286 1.77 1.94 -6.40
C SER A 286 1.51 3.12 -7.33
N VAL A 287 0.76 2.93 -8.42
CA VAL A 287 0.41 4.02 -9.33
C VAL A 287 -0.50 5.04 -8.65
N ARG A 288 -1.43 4.58 -7.80
CA ARG A 288 -2.28 5.46 -7.01
C ARG A 288 -1.47 6.25 -5.97
N ALA A 289 -0.49 5.62 -5.31
CA ALA A 289 0.45 6.31 -4.42
C ALA A 289 1.23 7.40 -5.17
N ARG A 290 1.76 7.09 -6.36
CA ARG A 290 2.43 8.07 -7.24
C ARG A 290 1.54 9.25 -7.61
N THR A 291 0.26 8.99 -7.87
CA THR A 291 -0.72 10.04 -8.22
C THR A 291 -1.02 10.97 -7.05
N ALA A 292 -0.90 10.47 -5.83
CA ALA A 292 -1.04 11.25 -4.63
C ALA A 292 0.28 11.95 -4.21
N GLY A 293 1.30 11.93 -5.06
CA GLY A 293 2.54 12.71 -4.89
C GLY A 293 3.70 11.97 -4.24
N MET A 294 3.55 10.69 -3.92
CA MET A 294 4.64 9.87 -3.34
C MET A 294 5.56 9.30 -4.42
N GLN A 295 6.82 9.05 -4.09
CA GLN A 295 7.66 8.21 -4.93
C GLN A 295 7.56 6.74 -4.54
N THR A 296 7.97 5.89 -5.46
CA THR A 296 8.10 4.44 -5.33
C THR A 296 9.59 4.14 -5.37
N LEU A 297 10.20 3.77 -4.25
CA LEU A 297 11.65 3.64 -4.12
C LEU A 297 12.05 2.20 -3.84
N LEU A 298 12.90 1.65 -4.70
CA LEU A 298 13.54 0.36 -4.55
C LEU A 298 14.86 0.54 -3.79
N VAL A 299 15.04 -0.16 -2.67
CA VAL A 299 16.28 -0.19 -1.89
C VAL A 299 17.02 -1.48 -2.23
N THR A 300 18.13 -1.37 -2.94
CA THR A 300 18.80 -2.54 -3.56
C THR A 300 19.52 -3.43 -2.54
N GLY A 301 19.98 -2.84 -1.42
CA GLY A 301 20.57 -3.58 -0.31
C GLY A 301 19.57 -4.35 0.57
N ALA A 302 18.29 -3.97 0.56
CA ALA A 302 17.24 -4.67 1.28
C ALA A 302 16.78 -5.88 0.47
N THR A 303 17.35 -7.07 0.73
CA THR A 303 17.15 -8.25 -0.13
C THR A 303 16.13 -9.26 0.41
N ILE A 304 15.47 -9.97 -0.51
CA ILE A 304 14.46 -11.00 -0.22
C ILE A 304 14.75 -12.21 -1.11
N ASP A 305 14.90 -13.38 -0.48
CA ASP A 305 14.84 -14.67 -1.17
C ASP A 305 13.38 -15.02 -1.44
N HIS A 306 12.99 -15.00 -2.70
CA HIS A 306 11.62 -15.22 -3.12
C HIS A 306 11.56 -16.28 -4.20
N GLN A 307 10.82 -17.36 -3.96
CA GLN A 307 10.70 -18.44 -4.93
C GLN A 307 9.76 -18.06 -6.07
N LEU A 308 10.28 -18.09 -7.30
CA LEU A 308 9.44 -17.94 -8.49
C LEU A 308 8.78 -19.31 -8.80
N GLY A 309 7.46 -19.31 -8.96
CA GLY A 309 6.63 -20.53 -8.93
C GLY A 309 7.00 -21.65 -9.93
N ASP A 310 6.60 -22.87 -9.59
CA ASP A 310 7.21 -24.12 -10.07
C ASP A 310 6.75 -24.64 -11.47
N GLU A 311 5.65 -24.13 -12.06
CA GLU A 311 5.20 -24.61 -13.38
C GLU A 311 5.72 -23.77 -14.54
N ILE A 312 6.67 -24.36 -15.29
CA ILE A 312 7.43 -23.70 -16.33
C ILE A 312 7.23 -24.35 -17.71
N VAL A 313 6.90 -23.55 -18.74
CA VAL A 313 6.94 -23.99 -20.15
C VAL A 313 8.08 -23.27 -20.87
N LYS A 314 8.98 -24.06 -21.45
CA LYS A 314 10.03 -23.57 -22.36
C LYS A 314 9.44 -23.44 -23.77
N LEU A 315 9.47 -22.23 -24.34
CA LEU A 315 9.15 -22.00 -25.74
C LEU A 315 10.43 -22.17 -26.59
N PRO A 316 10.39 -22.89 -27.71
CA PRO A 316 11.54 -22.97 -28.61
C PRO A 316 11.91 -21.57 -29.12
N GLY A 317 13.18 -21.17 -28.97
CA GLY A 317 13.70 -19.86 -29.40
C GLY A 317 13.54 -18.70 -28.41
N ARG A 318 13.04 -18.94 -27.18
CA ARG A 318 12.94 -17.91 -26.12
C ARG A 318 13.65 -18.37 -24.86
N ALA A 319 14.66 -17.61 -24.42
CA ALA A 319 15.42 -17.90 -23.20
C ALA A 319 14.57 -17.78 -21.92
N GLN A 320 13.57 -16.89 -21.92
CA GLN A 320 12.73 -16.67 -20.75
C GLN A 320 11.57 -17.67 -20.68
N VAL A 321 11.53 -18.37 -19.56
CA VAL A 321 10.53 -19.36 -19.19
C VAL A 321 9.15 -18.71 -19.01
N VAL A 322 8.08 -19.38 -19.46
CA VAL A 322 6.71 -18.89 -19.31
C VAL A 322 5.99 -19.64 -18.19
N HIS A 323 5.59 -18.93 -17.13
CA HIS A 323 4.80 -19.49 -16.04
C HIS A 323 3.38 -19.84 -16.54
N VAL A 324 2.99 -21.11 -16.38
CA VAL A 324 1.64 -21.56 -16.74
C VAL A 324 0.73 -21.31 -15.54
N HIS A 325 0.01 -20.19 -15.57
CA HIS A 325 -0.97 -19.89 -14.53
C HIS A 325 -2.20 -20.80 -14.64
N SER A 326 -2.86 -21.07 -13.51
CA SER A 326 -4.13 -21.78 -13.48
C SER A 326 -5.21 -21.04 -14.29
N PRO A 327 -6.21 -21.72 -14.88
CA PRO A 327 -7.31 -21.04 -15.60
C PRO A 327 -8.05 -20.01 -14.75
N PHE A 328 -8.07 -20.19 -13.43
CA PHE A 328 -8.60 -19.21 -12.48
C PHE A 328 -7.79 -17.90 -12.50
N ARG A 329 -6.46 -17.99 -12.37
CA ARG A 329 -5.57 -16.81 -12.41
C ARG A 329 -5.58 -16.12 -13.78
N VAL A 330 -5.66 -16.90 -14.88
CA VAL A 330 -5.83 -16.35 -16.24
C VAL A 330 -7.03 -15.41 -16.36
N TYR A 331 -8.17 -15.75 -15.74
CA TYR A 331 -9.35 -14.88 -15.74
C TYR A 331 -9.07 -13.52 -15.10
N TYR A 332 -8.47 -13.50 -13.90
CA TYR A 332 -8.18 -12.26 -13.17
C TYR A 332 -7.12 -11.42 -13.86
N LEU A 333 -6.05 -12.05 -14.33
CA LEU A 333 -5.00 -11.37 -15.08
C LEU A 333 -5.56 -10.69 -16.33
N VAL A 334 -6.41 -11.36 -17.12
CA VAL A 334 -7.06 -10.75 -18.30
C VAL A 334 -7.99 -9.61 -17.87
N ARG A 335 -8.91 -9.86 -16.93
CA ARG A 335 -9.91 -8.89 -16.47
C ARG A 335 -9.26 -7.63 -15.90
N ASN A 336 -8.31 -7.80 -14.98
CA ASN A 336 -7.64 -6.69 -14.30
C ASN A 336 -6.74 -5.91 -15.27
N THR A 337 -6.12 -6.57 -16.26
CA THR A 337 -5.39 -5.87 -17.32
C THR A 337 -6.32 -4.97 -18.14
N CYS A 338 -7.53 -5.45 -18.48
CA CYS A 338 -8.54 -4.61 -19.12
C CYS A 338 -8.94 -3.42 -18.23
N TRP A 339 -9.07 -3.61 -16.92
CA TRP A 339 -9.38 -2.51 -15.99
C TRP A 339 -8.27 -1.45 -15.98
N LEU A 340 -7.00 -1.86 -15.94
CA LEU A 340 -5.86 -0.93 -16.04
C LEU A 340 -5.86 -0.15 -17.35
N ILE A 341 -6.03 -0.82 -18.50
CA ILE A 341 -6.11 -0.19 -19.83
C ILE A 341 -7.25 0.84 -19.87
N ARG A 342 -8.38 0.53 -19.20
CA ARG A 342 -9.57 1.39 -19.13
C ARG A 342 -9.48 2.50 -18.07
N GLY A 343 -8.35 2.61 -17.38
CA GLY A 343 -8.07 3.71 -16.46
C GLY A 343 -8.54 3.47 -15.03
N LEU A 344 -8.60 2.21 -14.56
CA LEU A 344 -8.77 1.92 -13.12
C LEU A 344 -7.74 2.65 -12.26
N ALA A 345 -6.49 2.66 -12.72
CA ALA A 345 -5.42 3.49 -12.20
C ALA A 345 -4.97 4.47 -13.28
N PRO A 346 -4.48 5.66 -12.89
CA PRO A 346 -3.96 6.67 -13.81
C PRO A 346 -2.56 6.29 -14.34
N ILE A 347 -2.45 5.14 -15.01
CA ILE A 347 -1.22 4.73 -15.69
C ILE A 347 -0.97 5.58 -16.95
N PRO A 348 0.30 5.83 -17.33
CA PRO A 348 0.64 6.55 -18.55
C PRO A 348 -0.03 5.95 -19.80
N THR A 349 -0.39 6.79 -20.79
CA THR A 349 -1.04 6.32 -22.03
C THR A 349 -0.19 5.29 -22.78
N GLY A 350 1.13 5.45 -22.77
CA GLY A 350 2.05 4.48 -23.38
C GLY A 350 2.04 3.11 -22.68
N TRP A 351 1.86 3.07 -21.35
CA TRP A 351 1.65 1.83 -20.61
C TRP A 351 0.37 1.11 -21.04
N ARG A 352 -0.72 1.86 -21.28
CA ARG A 352 -1.99 1.27 -21.75
C ARG A 352 -1.78 0.52 -23.06
N TRP A 353 -1.09 1.12 -24.03
CA TRP A 353 -0.73 0.44 -25.28
C TRP A 353 0.19 -0.76 -25.07
N GLY A 354 1.18 -0.63 -24.18
CA GLY A 354 2.01 -1.74 -23.74
C GLY A 354 1.22 -2.93 -23.23
N TYR A 355 0.22 -2.67 -22.37
CA TYR A 355 -0.67 -3.69 -21.83
C TYR A 355 -1.64 -4.26 -22.87
N VAL A 356 -2.11 -3.47 -23.85
CA VAL A 356 -2.89 -4.00 -24.99
C VAL A 356 -2.07 -5.03 -25.76
N LEU A 357 -0.83 -4.68 -26.13
CA LEU A 357 0.05 -5.60 -26.87
C LEU A 357 0.43 -6.82 -26.03
N TRP A 358 0.71 -6.63 -24.74
CA TRP A 358 0.98 -7.74 -23.83
C TRP A 358 -0.22 -8.66 -23.68
N LEU A 359 -1.43 -8.12 -23.50
CA LEU A 359 -2.66 -8.89 -23.36
C LEU A 359 -2.96 -9.71 -24.62
N ALA A 360 -2.78 -9.12 -25.81
CA ALA A 360 -2.93 -9.83 -27.08
C ALA A 360 -1.97 -11.04 -27.16
N LYS A 361 -0.69 -10.84 -26.81
CA LYS A 361 0.32 -11.92 -26.77
C LYS A 361 -0.01 -12.98 -25.72
N PHE A 362 -0.45 -12.56 -24.53
CA PHE A 362 -0.82 -13.46 -23.43
C PHE A 362 -2.03 -14.34 -23.80
N VAL A 363 -3.05 -13.75 -24.43
CA VAL A 363 -4.23 -14.47 -24.94
C VAL A 363 -3.82 -15.46 -26.03
N ALA A 364 -3.04 -15.01 -27.03
CA ALA A 364 -2.56 -15.89 -28.09
C ALA A 364 -1.76 -17.09 -27.52
N PHE A 365 -0.85 -16.83 -26.58
CA PHE A 365 -0.08 -17.89 -25.92
C PHE A 365 -0.97 -18.89 -25.19
N ASN A 366 -1.93 -18.42 -24.38
CA ASN A 366 -2.80 -19.30 -23.61
C ASN A 366 -3.77 -20.13 -24.47
N LEU A 367 -4.12 -19.67 -25.68
CA LEU A 367 -4.99 -20.39 -26.60
C LEU A 367 -4.21 -21.38 -27.48
N VAL A 368 -2.97 -21.07 -27.85
CA VAL A 368 -2.17 -21.88 -28.78
C VAL A 368 -1.26 -22.86 -28.03
N PHE A 369 -0.57 -22.44 -26.97
CA PHE A 369 0.50 -23.23 -26.36
C PHE A 369 0.14 -23.82 -24.99
N ALA A 370 -0.71 -23.16 -24.21
CA ALA A 370 -1.01 -23.64 -22.85
C ALA A 370 -1.96 -24.86 -22.82
N PRO A 371 -1.79 -25.80 -21.88
CA PRO A 371 -2.67 -26.95 -21.71
C PRO A 371 -4.06 -26.54 -21.22
N GLY A 372 -5.10 -27.34 -21.50
CA GLY A 372 -6.48 -27.04 -21.05
C GLY A 372 -7.17 -25.90 -21.83
N ARG A 373 -6.89 -25.78 -23.14
CA ARG A 373 -7.33 -24.69 -24.02
C ARG A 373 -8.83 -24.34 -23.93
N ARG A 374 -9.73 -25.34 -23.85
CA ARG A 374 -11.19 -25.10 -23.73
C ARG A 374 -11.56 -24.34 -22.45
N GLN A 375 -10.99 -24.74 -21.32
CA GLN A 375 -11.20 -24.07 -20.03
C GLN A 375 -10.60 -22.66 -20.07
N ARG A 376 -9.37 -22.51 -20.60
CA ARG A 376 -8.71 -21.21 -20.74
C ARG A 376 -9.48 -20.26 -21.65
N PHE A 377 -9.97 -20.73 -22.80
CA PHE A 377 -10.80 -19.94 -23.71
C PHE A 377 -12.01 -19.35 -22.99
N THR A 378 -12.74 -20.17 -22.24
CA THR A 378 -13.90 -19.72 -21.47
C THR A 378 -13.52 -18.66 -20.44
N LYS A 379 -12.40 -18.85 -19.73
CA LYS A 379 -11.90 -17.91 -18.72
C LYS A 379 -11.38 -16.60 -19.33
N ILE A 380 -10.71 -16.67 -20.48
CA ILE A 380 -10.25 -15.51 -21.25
C ILE A 380 -11.45 -14.70 -21.75
N LEU A 381 -12.43 -15.36 -22.40
CA LEU A 381 -13.62 -14.69 -22.91
C LEU A 381 -14.38 -14.00 -21.79
N ARG A 382 -14.61 -14.70 -20.67
CA ARG A 382 -15.24 -14.11 -19.49
C ARG A 382 -14.43 -12.94 -18.92
N GLY A 383 -13.10 -13.08 -18.83
CA GLY A 383 -12.21 -12.03 -18.35
C GLY A 383 -12.25 -10.78 -19.22
N LEU A 384 -12.27 -10.94 -20.56
CA LEU A 384 -12.42 -9.85 -21.51
C LEU A 384 -13.79 -9.17 -21.39
N LEU A 385 -14.87 -9.95 -21.31
CA LEU A 385 -16.23 -9.41 -21.17
C LEU A 385 -16.40 -8.62 -19.86
N ASP A 386 -16.01 -9.20 -18.72
CA ASP A 386 -16.06 -8.54 -17.41
C ASP A 386 -15.10 -7.34 -17.35
N GLY A 387 -13.95 -7.46 -18.02
CA GLY A 387 -12.97 -6.39 -18.19
C GLY A 387 -13.52 -5.20 -18.99
N CYS A 388 -14.22 -5.46 -20.09
CA CYS A 388 -14.83 -4.42 -20.94
C CYS A 388 -16.06 -3.79 -20.30
N ARG A 389 -16.82 -4.57 -19.50
CA ARG A 389 -17.97 -4.07 -18.72
C ARG A 389 -17.57 -3.19 -17.54
N PHE A 390 -16.27 -3.04 -17.27
CA PHE A 390 -15.76 -2.17 -16.22
C PHE A 390 -16.28 -0.74 -16.38
N ARG A 391 -16.98 -0.29 -15.34
CA ARG A 391 -17.34 1.10 -15.12
C ARG A 391 -16.45 1.62 -14.01
N HIS A 392 -15.59 2.59 -14.33
CA HIS A 392 -14.79 3.26 -13.34
C HIS A 392 -15.72 3.95 -12.33
N LYS A 393 -15.79 3.42 -11.11
CA LYS A 393 -16.31 4.18 -9.97
C LYS A 393 -15.13 4.96 -9.42
N PRO A 394 -15.15 6.30 -9.41
CA PRO A 394 -14.18 7.04 -8.61
C PRO A 394 -14.29 6.50 -7.18
N ARG A 395 -13.25 5.82 -6.69
CA ARG A 395 -13.16 5.63 -5.24
C ARG A 395 -12.97 7.05 -4.71
N GLU A 396 -13.87 7.50 -3.85
CA GLU A 396 -13.64 8.71 -3.08
C GLU A 396 -12.27 8.52 -2.43
N MET A 397 -11.27 9.27 -2.91
CA MET A 397 -10.00 9.41 -2.19
C MET A 397 -10.39 9.80 -0.78
N PHE A 398 -9.80 9.13 0.21
CA PHE A 398 -10.08 9.39 1.61
C PHE A 398 -10.00 10.89 1.85
N GLN A 399 -11.17 11.54 1.92
CA GLN A 399 -11.26 12.89 2.43
C GLN A 399 -11.28 12.70 3.94
N PRO A 400 -10.24 13.09 4.67
CA PRO A 400 -10.37 13.19 6.11
C PRO A 400 -11.65 13.99 6.39
N LYS A 401 -12.59 13.40 7.14
CA LYS A 401 -13.72 14.18 7.66
C LYS A 401 -13.09 15.35 8.39
N ARG A 402 -13.38 16.58 7.94
CA ARG A 402 -13.08 17.79 8.71
C ARG A 402 -13.54 17.50 10.14
N SER A 403 -12.60 17.42 11.07
CA SER A 403 -12.94 17.46 12.48
C SER A 403 -13.70 18.76 12.68
N GLU A 404 -14.90 18.66 13.25
CA GLU A 404 -15.59 19.83 13.77
C GLU A 404 -14.61 20.57 14.71
N PRO A 405 -14.49 21.90 14.64
CA PRO A 405 -13.61 22.64 15.55
C PRO A 405 -14.20 22.56 16.97
N GLY A 406 -13.80 21.52 17.70
CA GLY A 406 -14.23 21.23 19.06
C GLY A 406 -13.05 21.04 20.01
N CYS A 407 -12.08 21.97 19.99
CA CYS A 407 -11.10 22.12 21.06
C CYS A 407 -11.07 23.58 21.49
N ARG A 408 -11.92 23.95 22.46
CA ARG A 408 -11.68 25.14 23.28
C ARG A 408 -10.52 24.82 24.22
N ALA A 409 -9.34 25.36 23.93
CA ALA A 409 -8.24 25.43 24.89
C ALA A 409 -8.52 26.53 25.95
N PRO A 410 -7.92 26.44 27.14
CA PRO A 410 -8.45 27.05 28.36
C PRO A 410 -8.08 28.53 28.48
N GLY A 411 -9.04 29.37 28.86
CA GLY A 411 -8.79 30.75 29.26
C GLY A 411 -8.13 30.81 30.64
N ARG A 412 -6.90 31.33 30.71
CA ARG A 412 -6.32 31.90 31.93
C ARG A 412 -6.81 33.35 32.07
N GLY A 413 -7.24 33.73 33.27
CA GLY A 413 -7.57 35.12 33.61
C GLY A 413 -8.18 35.25 35.00
N ILE A 414 -7.32 35.61 35.95
CA ILE A 414 -7.50 35.79 37.39
C ILE A 414 -8.53 36.89 37.73
N LEU A 415 -9.34 36.68 38.78
CA LEU A 415 -9.57 37.67 39.86
C LEU A 415 -10.34 37.07 41.04
N ALA A 416 -9.74 37.20 42.22
CA ALA A 416 -10.28 36.86 43.52
C ALA A 416 -11.32 37.90 43.98
N LYS A 417 -12.36 37.46 44.70
CA LYS A 417 -12.80 38.12 45.94
C LYS A 417 -13.79 37.28 46.75
N GLU A 418 -13.56 37.30 48.05
CA GLU A 418 -14.38 36.81 49.15
C GLU A 418 -15.83 37.30 49.09
N MET A 419 -16.76 36.54 49.67
CA MET A 419 -17.61 36.95 50.80
C MET A 419 -18.70 35.90 51.09
N THR A 420 -18.82 35.52 52.37
CA THR A 420 -20.05 35.21 53.15
C THR A 420 -21.08 34.25 52.52
N GLY A 421 -21.52 33.13 53.10
CA GLY A 421 -21.82 32.80 54.49
C GLY A 421 -23.09 31.92 54.52
N GLY A 422 -23.31 31.16 55.60
CA GLY A 422 -24.57 30.46 55.92
C GLY A 422 -24.65 29.02 55.40
N LEU A 423 -24.43 28.01 56.26
CA LEU A 423 -25.50 27.30 57.00
C LEU A 423 -26.78 27.10 56.16
N PHE A 424 -27.13 25.85 55.85
CA PHE A 424 -28.22 25.16 56.55
C PHE A 424 -28.30 23.68 56.15
N THR A 425 -28.79 22.94 57.13
CA THR A 425 -28.99 21.50 57.30
C THR A 425 -29.96 20.84 56.31
N GLY A 426 -29.89 19.50 56.21
CA GLY A 426 -31.14 18.71 56.28
C GLY A 426 -31.36 17.62 55.23
N LYS A 427 -30.90 16.41 55.56
CA LYS A 427 -31.62 15.12 55.53
C LYS A 427 -32.73 14.85 54.47
N SER A 428 -32.51 13.70 53.81
CA SER A 428 -33.43 12.54 53.65
C SER A 428 -34.29 12.39 52.38
N GLY A 429 -34.42 11.12 51.96
CA GLY A 429 -35.47 10.62 51.05
C GLY A 429 -34.93 9.95 49.79
N ARG A 430 -34.37 8.73 49.86
CA ARG A 430 -34.99 7.44 49.48
C ARG A 430 -35.53 7.29 48.03
N LYS A 431 -34.93 6.28 47.37
CA LYS A 431 -35.50 5.18 46.56
C LYS A 431 -35.97 5.41 45.11
N GLY A 432 -35.58 4.46 44.25
CA GLY A 432 -36.29 4.01 43.04
C GLY A 432 -35.43 4.02 41.78
N GLN A 433 -34.50 3.09 41.55
CA GLN A 433 -34.67 1.81 40.83
C GLN A 433 -35.22 1.89 39.38
N ARG A 434 -34.32 1.54 38.44
CA ARG A 434 -34.48 0.72 37.21
C ARG A 434 -35.53 1.13 36.17
N CYS A 435 -35.04 1.50 34.98
CA CYS A 435 -34.89 0.57 33.85
C CYS A 435 -33.65 0.93 33.04
#